data_AF-A0A8S2X967-F1
#
_entry.id   AF-A0A8S2X967-F1
#
_cell.length_a   1.000
_cell.length_b   1.000
_cell.length_c   1.000
_cell.angle_alpha   90.00
_cell.angle_beta   90.00
_cell.angle_gamma   90.00
#
_symmetry.space_group_name_H-M   'P 1'
#
loop_
_entity.id
_entity.type
_entity.pdbx_description
1 polymer ?
#
loop_
_entity_poly.entity_id
_entity_poly.type
_entity_poly.pdbx_seq_one_letter_code
_entity_poly.pdbx_strand_id
1 'polypeptide(L)'
;TNGFLSTTRNYDLALAFALKTSKRSVDVYPTLFIIEADILLHDVVFADISSLSTYPEEEKVLFDIGCAFKIDQVIFDNSKNI
;
A
#
# COMPACT_ATOMS: atom_id res chain seq x y z
N THR A 1 -5.21 -11.94 8.86
CA THR A 1 -4.05 -12.82 8.59
C THR A 1 -2.91 -11.92 8.18
N ASN A 2 -1.69 -12.15 8.68
CA ASN A 2 -0.50 -11.46 8.15
C ASN A 2 -0.13 -12.13 6.82
N GLY A 3 -0.73 -11.65 5.73
CA GLY A 3 -0.40 -12.07 4.37
C GLY A 3 0.64 -11.15 3.74
N PHE A 4 0.99 -11.41 2.48
CA PHE A 4 1.75 -10.46 1.68
C PHE A 4 1.04 -9.11 1.62
N LEU A 5 1.81 -8.03 1.66
CA LEU A 5 1.28 -6.68 1.47
C LEU A 5 1.47 -6.27 0.01
N SER A 6 0.34 -6.15 -0.71
CA SER A 6 0.33 -5.63 -2.08
C SER A 6 0.30 -4.11 -2.05
N THR A 7 1.25 -3.48 -2.75
CA THR A 7 1.35 -2.03 -2.90
C THR A 7 1.54 -1.67 -4.37
N THR A 8 1.46 -0.38 -4.69
CA THR A 8 1.66 0.14 -6.03
C THR A 8 2.49 1.41 -5.95
N ARG A 9 3.29 1.70 -6.98
CA ARG A 9 3.95 3.00 -7.17
C ARG A 9 3.00 4.07 -7.71
N ASN A 10 1.84 3.66 -8.22
CA ASN A 10 0.82 4.55 -8.74
C ASN A 10 -0.05 5.09 -7.60
N TYR A 11 0.19 6.35 -7.22
CA TYR A 11 -0.54 7.05 -6.15
C TYR A 11 -2.05 7.06 -6.38
N ASP A 12 -2.49 7.37 -7.60
CA ASP A 12 -3.92 7.51 -7.92
C ASP A 12 -4.65 6.17 -7.81
N LEU A 13 -3.99 5.08 -8.20
CA LEU A 13 -4.51 3.72 -8.03
C LEU A 13 -4.64 3.37 -6.54
N ALA A 14 -3.60 3.62 -5.74
CA ALA A 14 -3.64 3.39 -4.30
C ALA A 14 -4.76 4.20 -3.62
N LEU A 15 -4.91 5.47 -4.00
CA LEU A 15 -5.98 6.34 -3.50
C LEU A 15 -7.36 5.80 -3.92
N ALA A 16 -7.53 5.36 -5.16
CA ALA A 16 -8.77 4.76 -5.64
C ALA A 16 -9.14 3.50 -4.83
N PHE A 17 -8.17 2.67 -4.45
CA PHE A 17 -8.40 1.55 -3.53
C PHE A 17 -8.81 2.02 -2.13
N ALA A 18 -8.12 3.02 -1.56
CA ALA A 18 -8.44 3.57 -0.25
C ALA A 18 -9.87 4.16 -0.19
N LEU A 19 -10.33 4.75 -1.29
CA LEU A 19 -11.67 5.34 -1.41
C LEU A 19 -12.75 4.38 -1.90
N LYS A 20 -12.39 3.16 -2.32
CA LYS A 20 -13.35 2.17 -2.82
C LYS A 20 -14.39 1.84 -1.77
N THR A 21 -15.65 2.16 -2.06
CA THR A 21 -16.80 1.89 -1.20
C THR A 21 -17.11 0.39 -1.20
N SER A 22 -16.44 -0.37 -0.34
CA SER A 22 -16.86 -1.72 0.03
C SER A 22 -17.87 -1.64 1.18
N LYS A 23 -18.47 -2.78 1.56
CA LYS A 23 -19.27 -2.91 2.80
C LYS A 23 -18.36 -2.75 4.02
N ARG A 24 -17.88 -1.52 4.25
CA ARG A 24 -17.06 -1.16 5.40
C ARG A 24 -17.97 -1.06 6.62
N SER A 25 -17.51 -1.57 7.74
CA SER A 25 -18.13 -1.27 9.02
C SER A 25 -17.91 0.20 9.37
N VAL A 26 -18.73 0.73 10.27
CA VAL A 26 -18.77 2.17 10.62
C VAL A 26 -17.47 2.67 11.26
N ASP A 27 -16.63 1.74 11.72
CA ASP A 27 -15.34 1.95 12.37
C ASP A 27 -14.13 1.77 11.43
N VAL A 28 -14.36 1.53 10.14
CA VAL A 28 -13.28 1.41 9.14
C VAL A 28 -13.18 2.69 8.33
N TYR A 29 -12.09 3.42 8.56
CA TYR A 29 -11.78 4.65 7.85
C TYR A 29 -10.97 4.36 6.59
N PRO A 30 -11.19 5.10 5.49
CA PRO A 30 -10.23 5.17 4.38
C PRO A 30 -8.85 5.55 4.91
N THR A 31 -7.81 4.88 4.45
CA THR A 31 -6.43 5.17 4.87
C THR A 31 -5.52 4.89 3.70
N LEU A 32 -4.60 5.82 3.43
CA LEU A 32 -3.56 5.67 2.43
C LEU A 32 -2.21 5.57 3.11
N PHE A 33 -1.52 4.44 2.91
CA PHE A 33 -0.15 4.27 3.38
C PHE A 33 0.83 4.72 2.31
N ILE A 34 1.64 5.73 2.63
CA ILE A 34 2.80 6.11 1.84
C ILE A 34 4.02 5.43 2.47
N ILE A 35 4.67 4.56 1.71
CA ILE A 35 5.75 3.72 2.19
C ILE A 35 7.03 4.12 1.46
N GLU A 36 8.01 4.58 2.22
CA GLU A 36 9.37 4.75 1.74
C GLU A 36 10.13 3.43 2.02
N ALA A 37 10.63 2.80 0.97
CA ALA A 37 11.39 1.56 1.06
C ALA A 37 12.82 1.80 0.58
N ASP A 38 13.79 1.58 1.47
CA ASP A 38 15.21 1.62 1.11
C ASP A 38 15.61 0.27 0.50
N ILE A 39 16.02 0.30 -0.77
CA ILE A 39 16.43 -0.87 -1.55
C ILE A 39 17.80 -1.43 -1.14
N LEU A 40 18.54 -0.71 -0.29
CA LEU A 40 19.83 -1.14 0.25
C LEU A 40 19.70 -1.89 1.59
N LEU A 41 18.51 -1.92 2.18
CA LEU A 41 18.22 -2.74 3.35
C LEU A 41 18.27 -4.23 2.96
N HIS A 42 19.01 -5.00 3.74
CA HIS A 42 19.18 -6.44 3.49
C HIS A 42 18.13 -7.31 4.20
N ASP A 43 17.42 -6.73 5.18
CA ASP A 43 16.54 -7.45 6.09
C ASP A 43 15.05 -7.42 5.70
N VAL A 44 14.71 -6.71 4.61
CA VAL A 44 13.33 -6.57 4.12
C VAL A 44 13.23 -7.13 2.71
N VAL A 45 12.35 -8.10 2.51
CA VAL A 45 12.10 -8.69 1.20
C VAL A 45 10.86 -8.04 0.59
N PHE A 46 11.07 -7.37 -0.55
CA PHE A 46 10.00 -6.91 -1.43
C PHE A 46 10.47 -6.97 -2.88
N ALA A 47 9.53 -7.09 -3.81
CA ALA A 47 9.85 -7.18 -5.23
C ALA A 47 8.88 -6.36 -6.08
N ASP A 48 9.41 -5.71 -7.11
CA ASP A 48 8.63 -5.25 -8.25
C ASP A 48 8.18 -6.48 -9.05
N ILE A 49 6.89 -6.74 -9.07
CA ILE A 49 6.30 -7.87 -9.79
C ILE A 49 5.46 -7.41 -10.98
N SER A 50 5.61 -6.16 -11.42
CA SER A 50 4.82 -5.59 -12.52
C SER A 50 4.98 -6.39 -13.81
N SER A 51 6.20 -6.85 -14.11
CA SER A 51 6.51 -7.66 -15.30
C SER A 51 5.98 -9.10 -15.24
N LEU A 52 5.64 -9.59 -14.05
CA LEU A 52 5.07 -10.92 -13.81
C LEU A 52 3.56 -10.88 -13.60
N SER A 53 2.98 -9.68 -13.44
CA SER A 53 1.57 -9.46 -13.18
C SER A 53 0.75 -9.58 -14.46
N THR A 54 -0.50 -10.05 -14.32
CA THR A 54 -1.52 -9.95 -15.38
C THR A 54 -1.91 -8.49 -15.67
N TYR A 55 -1.66 -7.59 -14.71
CA TYR A 55 -1.93 -6.15 -14.80
C TYR A 55 -0.64 -5.36 -14.55
N PRO A 56 0.25 -5.20 -15.55
CA PRO A 56 1.52 -4.48 -15.40
C PRO A 56 1.35 -3.00 -15.04
N GLU A 57 0.24 -2.39 -15.46
CA GLU A 57 -0.13 -0.99 -15.20
C GLU A 57 -0.44 -0.70 -13.73
N GLU A 58 -0.65 -1.74 -12.92
CA GLU A 58 -0.77 -1.58 -11.47
C GLU A 58 0.57 -1.25 -10.81
N GLU A 59 1.70 -1.34 -11.54
CA GLU A 59 3.05 -1.03 -11.04
C GLU A 59 3.34 -1.67 -9.67
N LYS A 60 2.92 -2.92 -9.52
CA LYS A 60 2.79 -3.60 -8.24
C LYS A 60 4.15 -3.91 -7.62
N VAL A 61 4.28 -3.53 -6.35
CA VAL A 61 5.37 -3.97 -5.47
C VAL A 61 4.75 -4.86 -4.39
N LEU A 62 5.36 -6.02 -4.13
CA LEU A 62 4.87 -6.99 -3.17
C LEU A 62 5.88 -7.14 -2.03
N PHE A 63 5.44 -6.85 -0.81
CA PHE A 63 6.22 -7.06 0.41
C PHE A 63 5.91 -8.45 0.99
N ASP A 64 6.96 -9.11 1.49
CA ASP A 64 6.85 -10.42 2.11
C ASP A 64 6.02 -10.39 3.42
N ILE A 65 5.64 -11.57 3.89
CA ILE A 65 4.88 -11.74 5.13
C ILE A 65 5.72 -11.28 6.31
N GLY A 66 5.09 -10.51 7.21
CA GLY A 66 5.72 -10.11 8.47
C GLY A 66 6.61 -8.87 8.37
N CYS A 67 6.58 -8.14 7.25
CA CYS A 67 7.21 -6.81 7.18
C CYS A 67 6.68 -5.87 8.27
N ALA A 68 7.60 -5.16 8.92
CA ALA A 68 7.29 -4.13 9.90
C ALA A 68 7.62 -2.76 9.32
N PHE A 69 6.74 -1.79 9.55
CA PHE A 69 6.88 -0.42 9.06
C PHE A 69 6.90 0.53 10.25
N LYS A 70 7.87 1.45 10.26
CA LYS A 70 7.91 2.55 11.21
C LYS A 70 6.99 3.67 10.70
N ILE A 71 6.09 4.16 11.55
CA ILE A 71 5.25 5.32 11.22
C ILE A 71 6.05 6.59 11.51
N ASP A 72 6.39 7.34 10.46
CA ASP A 72 7.07 8.62 10.59
C ASP A 72 6.07 9.78 10.78
N GLN A 73 4.95 9.75 10.07
CA GLN A 73 3.94 10.81 10.12
C GLN A 73 2.52 10.27 9.91
N VAL A 74 1.54 10.95 10.49
CA VAL A 74 0.10 10.77 10.21
C VAL A 74 -0.50 12.12 9.82
N ILE A 75 -1.24 12.15 8.71
CA ILE A 75 -1.92 13.34 8.19
C ILE A 75 -3.38 12.97 7.98
N PHE A 76 -4.29 13.84 8.42
CA PHE A 76 -5.72 13.73 8.15
C PHE A 76 -6.06 14.73 7.05
N ASP A 77 -6.41 14.24 5.85
CA ASP A 77 -6.75 15.04 4.68
C ASP A 77 -8.26 15.00 4.41
N ASN A 78 -8.96 15.91 5.09
CA ASN A 78 -10.40 16.08 4.94
C ASN A 78 -10.82 16.42 3.49
N SER A 79 -9.91 16.97 2.66
CA SER A 79 -10.25 17.29 1.26
C SER A 79 -10.36 16.03 0.40
N LYS A 80 -9.64 14.97 0.76
CA LYS A 80 -9.63 13.67 0.08
C LYS A 80 -10.41 12.59 0.84
N ASN A 81 -10.94 12.91 2.02
CA ASN A 81 -11.62 11.97 2.92
C ASN A 81 -10.74 10.77 3.33
N ILE A 82 -9.46 11.02 3.61
CA ILE A 82 -8.47 10.04 4.09
C ILE A 82 -7.70 10.56 5.30
#